data_AF-A0A0K8VSW0-F1
#
_entry.id   AF-A0A0K8VSW0-F1
#
_cell.length_a   1.000
_cell.length_b   1.000
_cell.length_c   1.000
_cell.angle_alpha   90.00
_cell.angle_beta   90.00
_cell.angle_gamma   90.00
#
_symmetry.space_group_name_H-M   'P 1'
#
loop_
_entity.id
_entity.type
_entity.pdbx_description
1 polymer ?
#
loop_
_entity_poly.entity_id
_entity_poly.type
_entity_poly.pdbx_seq_one_letter_code
_entity_poly.pdbx_strand_id
1 'polypeptide(L)'
;MDQKPQIYSKFAILTRTTEMRMHISAEVPCDRPSEVQTFTMGGGTLIKMYQSQTPVEVAGSRKFSTVQILDLVRQEPIYENLYECPQENLLKVSEALWPYVIAIKEPERRLQLVKKVEHCKWIIYLKKNDLVRVSGASFGKKSTFYDCIIRYIGNVAELYPVGYIFGLELLV
;
A
#
# COMPACT_ATOMS: atom_id res chain seq x y z
N MET A 1 33.11 -13.19 8.25
CA MET A 1 32.09 -12.20 8.66
C MET A 1 31.03 -12.20 7.58
N ASP A 2 30.03 -13.06 7.69
CA ASP A 2 28.91 -13.09 6.75
C ASP A 2 28.02 -11.88 6.99
N GLN A 3 28.16 -10.87 6.12
CA GLN A 3 27.17 -9.80 6.04
C GLN A 3 25.89 -10.41 5.48
N LYS A 4 24.95 -10.76 6.37
CA LYS A 4 23.58 -11.09 5.96
C LYS A 4 23.07 -9.94 5.08
N PRO A 5 22.57 -10.22 3.86
CA PRO A 5 22.06 -9.17 2.98
C PRO A 5 20.95 -8.42 3.71
N GLN A 6 21.16 -7.13 3.93
CA GLN A 6 20.21 -6.29 4.64
C GLN A 6 19.03 -6.03 3.70
N ILE A 7 17.93 -6.76 3.92
CA ILE A 7 16.73 -6.67 3.09
C ILE A 7 15.98 -5.39 3.48
N TYR A 8 16.09 -4.35 2.65
CA TYR A 8 15.29 -3.14 2.82
C TYR A 8 13.89 -3.41 2.27
N SER A 9 12.89 -3.37 3.15
CA SER A 9 11.50 -3.44 2.72
C SER A 9 10.97 -2.07 2.33
N LYS A 10 10.28 -1.98 1.19
CA LYS A 10 9.58 -0.76 0.76
C LYS A 10 8.11 -1.05 0.53
N PHE A 11 7.25 -0.11 0.88
CA PHE A 11 5.82 -0.23 0.63
C PHE A 11 5.48 0.14 -0.81
N ALA A 12 4.53 -0.59 -1.39
CA ALA A 12 4.04 -0.35 -2.74
C ALA A 12 2.56 -0.70 -2.86
N ILE A 13 1.96 -0.29 -3.97
CA ILE A 13 0.59 -0.66 -4.35
C ILE A 13 0.61 -1.21 -5.78
N LEU A 14 -0.21 -2.22 -6.04
CA LEU A 14 -0.44 -2.68 -7.42
C LEU A 14 -1.16 -1.61 -8.24
N THR A 15 -0.59 -1.26 -9.40
CA THR A 15 -1.17 -0.24 -10.29
C THR A 15 -2.34 -0.74 -11.13
N ARG A 16 -2.45 -2.06 -11.28
CA ARG A 16 -3.46 -2.77 -12.06
C ARG A 16 -3.61 -4.20 -11.57
N THR A 17 -4.66 -4.87 -12.02
CA THR A 17 -4.82 -6.31 -11.84
C THR A 17 -3.62 -7.03 -12.41
N THR A 18 -2.95 -7.82 -11.57
CA THR A 18 -1.66 -8.43 -11.88
C THR A 18 -1.69 -9.90 -11.48
N GLU A 19 -1.27 -10.76 -12.40
CA GLU A 19 -0.94 -12.14 -12.10
C GLU A 19 0.42 -12.20 -11.41
N MET A 20 0.46 -12.89 -10.27
CA MET A 20 1.62 -13.07 -9.41
C MET A 20 1.89 -14.56 -9.27
N ARG A 21 3.16 -14.92 -9.11
CA ARG A 21 3.59 -16.31 -8.95
C ARG A 21 4.10 -16.51 -7.55
N MET A 22 3.76 -17.61 -6.90
CA MET A 22 4.33 -17.92 -5.59
C MET A 22 5.86 -18.04 -5.73
N HIS A 23 6.60 -17.33 -4.88
CA HIS A 23 8.06 -17.39 -4.86
C HIS A 23 8.49 -18.62 -4.06
N ILE A 24 9.08 -19.60 -4.74
CA ILE A 24 9.55 -20.83 -4.12
C ILE A 24 11.03 -20.63 -3.76
N SER A 25 11.33 -20.52 -2.47
CA SER A 25 12.72 -20.54 -1.98
C SER A 25 13.19 -21.98 -1.85
N ALA A 26 14.42 -22.27 -2.28
CA ALA A 26 15.03 -23.60 -2.19
C ALA A 26 15.23 -24.10 -0.73
N GLU A 27 15.05 -23.23 0.26
CA GLU A 27 15.24 -23.53 1.69
C GLU A 27 13.96 -24.04 2.38
N VAL A 28 12.80 -24.00 1.72
CA VAL A 28 11.52 -24.48 2.28
C VAL A 28 11.03 -25.67 1.45
N PRO A 29 11.10 -26.91 1.96
CA PRO A 29 10.57 -28.07 1.26
C PRO A 29 9.05 -27.92 1.15
N CYS A 30 8.54 -27.88 -0.08
CA CYS A 30 7.10 -27.83 -0.33
C CYS A 30 6.68 -29.19 -0.91
N ASP A 31 5.92 -29.98 -0.15
CA ASP A 31 5.42 -31.32 -0.52
C ASP A 31 4.33 -31.32 -1.61
N ARG A 32 4.26 -30.27 -2.44
CA ARG A 32 3.21 -30.12 -3.46
C ARG A 32 3.82 -30.11 -4.87
N PRO A 33 3.12 -30.69 -5.86
CA PRO A 33 3.66 -30.89 -7.19
C PRO A 33 4.07 -29.55 -7.82
N SER A 34 5.10 -29.62 -8.65
CA SER A 34 5.89 -28.56 -9.28
C SER A 34 5.13 -27.56 -10.18
N GLU A 35 3.83 -27.39 -9.99
CA GLU A 35 3.02 -26.41 -10.69
C GLU A 35 3.17 -25.04 -10.02
N VAL A 36 3.68 -24.08 -10.79
CA VAL A 36 3.77 -22.67 -10.40
C VAL A 36 2.36 -22.17 -10.08
N GLN A 37 2.02 -22.06 -8.80
CA GLN A 37 0.74 -21.49 -8.40
C GLN A 37 0.72 -20.01 -8.75
N THR A 38 -0.16 -19.63 -9.67
CA THR A 38 -0.41 -18.24 -10.04
C THR A 38 -1.68 -17.73 -9.35
N PHE A 39 -1.64 -16.47 -8.96
CA PHE A 39 -2.73 -15.78 -8.29
C PHE A 39 -2.93 -14.42 -8.92
N THR A 40 -4.18 -14.00 -9.08
CA THR A 40 -4.48 -12.67 -9.62
C THR A 40 -4.90 -11.74 -8.49
N MET A 41 -4.22 -10.60 -8.38
CA MET A 41 -4.50 -9.57 -7.39
C MET A 41 -4.92 -8.27 -8.07
N GLY A 42 -5.97 -7.64 -7.57
CA GLY A 42 -6.51 -6.40 -8.13
C GLY A 42 -5.60 -5.18 -7.93
N GLY A 43 -5.79 -4.17 -8.78
CA GLY A 43 -5.17 -2.85 -8.56
C GLY A 43 -5.58 -2.26 -7.20
N GLY A 44 -4.68 -1.51 -6.56
CA GLY A 44 -4.91 -0.96 -5.22
C GLY A 44 -4.55 -1.91 -4.06
N THR A 45 -4.12 -3.13 -4.35
CA THR A 45 -3.61 -4.08 -3.36
C THR A 45 -2.34 -3.54 -2.70
N LEU A 46 -2.26 -3.63 -1.37
CA LEU A 46 -1.12 -3.19 -0.56
C LEU A 46 -0.01 -4.24 -0.64
N ILE A 47 1.22 -3.81 -0.87
CA ILE A 47 2.36 -4.68 -1.11
C ILE A 47 3.55 -4.23 -0.24
N LYS A 48 4.26 -5.20 0.32
CA LYS A 48 5.60 -5.04 0.88
C LYS A 48 6.61 -5.64 -0.10
N MET A 49 7.51 -4.82 -0.63
CA MET A 49 8.56 -5.26 -1.52
C MET A 49 9.80 -5.66 -0.73
N TYR A 50 10.46 -6.75 -1.12
CA TYR A 50 11.76 -7.16 -0.61
C TYR A 50 12.79 -6.93 -1.72
N GLN A 51 13.74 -6.02 -1.50
CA GLN A 51 14.83 -5.79 -2.47
C GLN A 51 16.00 -6.72 -2.13
N SER A 52 16.35 -7.65 -3.02
CA SER A 52 17.68 -8.25 -3.06
C SER A 52 18.66 -7.23 -3.66
N GLN A 53 19.85 -7.07 -3.08
CA GLN A 53 20.84 -6.08 -3.53
C GLN A 53 21.45 -6.36 -4.91
N THR A 54 21.03 -7.41 -5.60
CA THR A 54 21.50 -7.73 -6.96
C THR A 54 20.32 -7.69 -7.93
N PRO A 55 20.29 -6.71 -8.85
CA PRO A 55 19.45 -6.84 -10.03
C PRO A 55 20.03 -7.98 -10.85
N VAL A 56 19.32 -9.11 -10.93
CA VAL A 56 19.63 -10.11 -11.95
C VAL A 56 19.16 -9.52 -13.27
N GLU A 57 20.04 -8.76 -13.92
CA GLU A 57 19.80 -8.24 -15.26
C GLU A 57 19.91 -9.39 -16.25
N VAL A 58 18.82 -10.14 -16.43
CA VAL A 58 18.66 -10.96 -17.63
C VAL A 58 18.15 -10.02 -18.72
N ALA A 59 19.04 -9.64 -19.63
CA ALA A 59 18.76 -8.78 -20.77
C ALA A 59 17.50 -9.29 -21.52
N GLY A 60 16.47 -8.44 -21.62
CA GLY A 60 15.20 -8.75 -22.28
C GLY A 60 14.12 -9.40 -21.41
N SER A 61 14.39 -9.71 -20.13
CA SER A 61 13.37 -10.22 -19.20
C SER A 61 12.61 -9.09 -18.48
N ARG A 62 11.32 -9.29 -18.20
CA ARG A 62 10.56 -8.39 -17.32
C ARG A 62 11.23 -8.41 -15.94
N LYS A 63 11.53 -7.24 -15.37
CA LYS A 63 12.12 -7.15 -14.02
C LYS A 63 11.05 -7.55 -13.01
N PHE A 64 11.25 -8.65 -12.30
CA PHE A 64 10.36 -9.07 -11.21
C PHE A 64 10.92 -8.60 -9.85
N SER A 65 10.03 -8.36 -8.90
CA SER A 65 10.35 -8.09 -7.51
C SER A 65 9.69 -9.17 -6.63
N THR A 66 10.42 -9.65 -5.63
CA THR A 66 9.85 -10.47 -4.56
C THR A 66 9.04 -9.57 -3.63
N VAL A 67 7.78 -9.95 -3.41
CA VAL A 67 6.83 -9.14 -2.68
C VAL A 67 5.97 -9.99 -1.75
N GLN A 68 5.49 -9.39 -0.67
CA GLN A 68 4.44 -9.93 0.18
C GLN A 68 3.20 -9.07 -0.01
N ILE A 69 2.05 -9.72 -0.17
CA ILE A 69 0.76 -9.02 -0.18
C ILE A 69 0.40 -8.70 1.27
N LEU A 70 -0.03 -7.48 1.54
CA LEU A 70 -0.39 -7.05 2.90
C LEU A 70 -1.90 -7.02 3.07
N ASP A 71 -2.40 -7.87 3.96
CA ASP A 71 -3.72 -7.73 4.56
C ASP A 71 -3.59 -7.31 6.01
N LEU A 72 -3.74 -6.00 6.20
CA LEU A 72 -3.56 -5.37 7.50
C LEU A 72 -4.81 -5.46 8.37
N VAL A 73 -5.91 -6.06 7.88
CA VAL A 73 -7.20 -6.10 8.59
C VAL A 73 -7.64 -7.52 8.92
N ARG A 74 -7.70 -8.40 7.92
CA ARG A 74 -8.19 -9.78 8.16
C ARG A 74 -7.07 -10.75 8.48
N GLN A 75 -5.82 -10.36 8.19
CA GLN A 75 -4.62 -11.16 8.45
C GLN A 75 -4.73 -12.58 7.89
N GLU A 76 -5.31 -12.75 6.69
CA GLU A 76 -5.48 -14.09 6.13
C GLU A 76 -4.11 -14.75 5.83
N PRO A 77 -3.92 -16.06 6.12
CA PRO A 77 -2.62 -16.74 5.99
C PRO A 77 -2.03 -16.72 4.58
N ILE A 78 -2.86 -16.57 3.53
CA ILE A 78 -2.41 -16.46 2.14
C ILE A 78 -1.45 -15.27 1.94
N TYR A 79 -1.52 -14.27 2.81
CA TYR A 79 -0.72 -13.04 2.76
C TYR A 79 0.64 -13.17 3.49
N GLU A 80 0.95 -14.33 4.05
CA GLU A 80 2.27 -14.62 4.64
C GLU A 80 3.29 -15.07 3.58
N ASN A 81 2.83 -15.50 2.41
CA ASN A 81 3.69 -15.99 1.34
C ASN A 81 4.41 -14.85 0.59
N LEU A 82 5.55 -15.21 0.01
CA LEU A 82 6.26 -14.36 -0.95
C LEU A 82 5.82 -14.70 -2.37
N TYR A 83 5.76 -13.67 -3.20
CA TYR A 83 5.33 -13.73 -4.59
C TYR A 83 6.30 -12.97 -5.49
N GLU A 84 6.36 -13.37 -6.74
CA GLU A 84 7.05 -12.64 -7.80
C GLU A 84 6.06 -11.76 -8.54
N CYS A 85 6.35 -10.46 -8.58
CA CYS A 85 5.52 -9.45 -9.22
C CYS A 85 6.32 -8.65 -10.24
N PRO A 86 5.80 -8.41 -11.46
CA PRO A 86 6.41 -7.50 -12.41
C PRO A 86 6.57 -6.10 -11.79
N GLN A 87 7.78 -5.54 -11.87
CA GLN A 87 8.11 -4.28 -11.21
C GLN A 87 7.35 -3.10 -11.82
N GLU A 88 7.01 -3.16 -13.12
CA GLU A 88 6.19 -2.15 -13.79
C GLU A 88 4.75 -2.04 -13.24
N ASN A 89 4.31 -3.04 -12.48
CA ASN A 89 2.98 -3.05 -11.85
C ASN A 89 3.02 -2.56 -10.40
N LEU A 90 4.20 -2.21 -9.87
CA LEU A 90 4.40 -1.75 -8.50
C LEU A 90 4.62 -0.24 -8.46
N LEU A 91 3.71 0.48 -7.81
CA LEU A 91 3.91 1.89 -7.48
C LEU A 91 4.40 2.02 -6.04
N LYS A 92 5.64 2.46 -5.87
CA LYS A 92 6.25 2.67 -4.55
C LYS A 92 5.53 3.80 -3.81
N VAL A 93 5.31 3.59 -2.52
CA VAL A 93 4.70 4.56 -1.61
C VAL A 93 5.70 4.93 -0.54
N SER A 94 5.83 6.22 -0.24
CA SER A 94 6.71 6.70 0.83
C SER A 94 6.18 6.29 2.20
N GLU A 95 7.08 6.05 3.16
CA GLU A 95 6.71 5.71 4.53
C GLU A 95 5.89 6.81 5.21
N ALA A 96 6.13 8.08 4.88
CA ALA A 96 5.36 9.21 5.39
C ALA A 96 3.90 9.21 4.89
N LEU A 97 3.65 8.73 3.67
CA LEU A 97 2.29 8.66 3.10
C LEU A 97 1.58 7.36 3.50
N TRP A 98 2.34 6.31 3.80
CA TRP A 98 1.83 4.96 4.05
C TRP A 98 0.69 4.89 5.08
N PRO A 99 0.76 5.54 6.26
CA PRO A 99 -0.32 5.52 7.24
C PRO A 99 -1.66 6.00 6.68
N TYR A 100 -1.65 6.98 5.78
CA TYR A 100 -2.89 7.52 5.17
C TYR A 100 -3.44 6.62 4.08
N VAL A 101 -2.56 5.95 3.33
CA VAL A 101 -2.95 5.02 2.28
C VAL A 101 -3.63 3.78 2.85
N ILE A 102 -3.06 3.19 3.90
CA ILE A 102 -3.61 1.98 4.51
C ILE A 102 -4.94 2.23 5.22
N ALA A 103 -5.26 3.48 5.57
CA ALA A 103 -6.54 3.88 6.16
C ALA A 103 -7.70 3.86 5.16
N ILE A 104 -7.43 3.82 3.85
CA ILE A 104 -8.47 3.77 2.82
C ILE A 104 -8.90 2.32 2.63
N LYS A 105 -10.20 2.04 2.78
CA LYS A 105 -10.75 0.67 2.67
C LYS A 105 -10.78 0.17 1.23
N GLU A 106 -11.23 1.01 0.29
CA GLU A 106 -11.44 0.62 -1.09
C GLU A 106 -10.11 0.66 -1.90
N PRO A 107 -9.68 -0.46 -2.51
CA PRO A 107 -8.42 -0.52 -3.29
C PRO A 107 -8.35 0.54 -4.41
N GLU A 108 -9.43 0.74 -5.13
CA GLU A 108 -9.48 1.72 -6.22
C GLU A 108 -9.27 3.16 -5.72
N ARG A 109 -9.82 3.51 -4.55
CA ARG A 109 -9.61 4.82 -3.94
C ARG A 109 -8.17 5.03 -3.50
N ARG A 110 -7.49 3.99 -3.01
CA ARG A 110 -6.05 4.05 -2.72
C ARG A 110 -5.27 4.40 -3.98
N LEU A 111 -5.57 3.70 -5.07
CA LEU A 111 -4.89 3.89 -6.36
C LEU A 111 -5.12 5.30 -6.91
N GLN A 112 -6.34 5.82 -6.80
CA GLN A 112 -6.67 7.19 -7.20
C GLN A 112 -5.93 8.24 -6.36
N LEU A 113 -5.74 7.99 -5.06
CA LEU A 113 -4.97 8.89 -4.20
C LEU A 113 -3.49 8.91 -4.61
N VAL A 114 -2.83 7.75 -4.67
CA VAL A 114 -1.38 7.67 -4.92
C VAL A 114 -0.96 8.17 -6.30
N LYS A 115 -1.88 8.17 -7.27
CA LYS A 115 -1.68 8.79 -8.59
C LYS A 115 -1.66 10.33 -8.53
N LYS A 116 -2.21 10.95 -7.49
CA LYS A 116 -2.24 12.40 -7.30
C LYS A 116 -1.05 12.86 -6.45
N VAL A 117 0.13 12.95 -7.08
CA VAL A 117 1.40 13.25 -6.40
C VAL A 117 1.34 14.52 -5.53
N GLU A 118 0.82 15.63 -6.06
CA GLU A 118 0.72 16.89 -5.31
C GLU A 118 -0.25 16.80 -4.13
N HIS A 119 -1.35 16.03 -4.29
CA HIS A 119 -2.28 15.79 -3.20
C HIS A 119 -1.63 14.93 -2.10
N CYS A 120 -0.83 13.94 -2.48
CA CYS A 120 -0.07 13.12 -1.54
C CYS A 120 0.94 13.95 -0.75
N LYS A 121 1.66 14.86 -1.42
CA LYS A 121 2.55 15.82 -0.75
C LYS A 121 1.77 16.70 0.22
N TRP A 122 0.64 17.24 -0.20
CA TRP A 122 -0.20 18.06 0.67
C TRP A 122 -0.61 17.31 1.95
N ILE A 123 -1.08 16.06 1.83
CA ILE A 123 -1.46 15.22 2.98
C ILE A 123 -0.33 15.06 4.00
N ILE A 124 0.89 14.76 3.54
CA ILE A 124 2.02 14.50 4.47
C ILE A 124 2.50 15.76 5.18
N TYR A 125 2.17 16.96 4.67
CA TYR A 125 2.52 18.23 5.29
C TYR A 125 1.45 18.78 6.24
N LEU A 126 0.25 18.19 6.26
CA LEU A 126 -0.83 18.60 7.17
C LEU A 126 -0.46 18.36 8.63
N LYS A 127 -0.84 19.31 9.49
CA LYS A 127 -0.59 19.30 10.92
C LYS A 127 -1.87 19.62 11.70
N LYS A 128 -1.85 19.30 12.99
CA LYS A 128 -2.90 19.78 13.91
C LYS A 128 -2.94 21.30 13.88
N ASN A 129 -4.16 21.83 13.94
CA ASN A 129 -4.54 23.23 13.80
C ASN A 129 -4.48 23.83 12.38
N ASP A 130 -4.13 23.05 11.35
CA ASP A 130 -4.25 23.51 9.97
C ASP A 130 -5.72 23.65 9.55
N LEU A 131 -5.98 24.68 8.75
CA LEU A 131 -7.28 24.92 8.11
C LEU A 131 -7.38 24.12 6.81
N VAL A 132 -8.44 23.35 6.67
CA VAL A 132 -8.71 22.55 5.47
C VAL A 132 -10.15 22.69 5.02
N ARG A 133 -10.38 22.63 3.71
CA ARG A 133 -11.71 22.59 3.11
C ARG A 133 -12.00 21.18 2.61
N VAL A 134 -13.06 20.56 3.12
CA VAL A 134 -13.44 19.18 2.77
C VAL A 134 -14.82 19.13 2.11
N SER A 135 -15.01 18.18 1.19
CA SER A 135 -16.29 17.98 0.51
C SER A 135 -17.29 17.30 1.45
N GLY A 136 -18.54 17.78 1.45
CA GLY A 136 -19.68 17.17 2.10
C GLY A 136 -20.22 15.92 1.40
N ALA A 137 -19.58 15.42 0.34
CA ALA A 137 -20.05 14.29 -0.45
C ALA A 137 -20.28 13.02 0.39
N SER A 138 -19.45 12.77 1.40
CA SER A 138 -19.61 11.65 2.34
C SER A 138 -20.90 11.73 3.18
N PHE A 139 -21.49 12.92 3.29
CA PHE A 139 -22.75 13.19 3.99
C PHE A 139 -23.92 13.42 3.02
N GLY A 140 -23.80 13.00 1.76
CA GLY A 140 -24.82 13.21 0.73
C GLY A 140 -24.90 14.65 0.18
N LYS A 141 -24.03 15.56 0.64
CA LYS A 141 -24.03 16.98 0.25
C LYS A 141 -22.93 17.28 -0.75
N LYS A 142 -23.08 16.77 -1.98
CA LYS A 142 -22.04 16.80 -3.02
C LYS A 142 -21.56 18.20 -3.40
N SER A 143 -22.44 19.20 -3.35
CA SER A 143 -22.13 20.60 -3.71
C SER A 143 -21.70 21.46 -2.53
N THR A 144 -21.64 20.88 -1.32
CA THR A 144 -21.27 21.61 -0.10
C THR A 144 -19.83 21.32 0.26
N PHE A 145 -19.12 22.35 0.69
CA PHE A 145 -17.80 22.25 1.28
C PHE A 145 -17.83 22.78 2.70
N TYR A 146 -17.02 22.19 3.56
CA TYR A 146 -16.90 22.54 4.96
C TYR A 146 -15.49 23.01 5.26
N ASP A 147 -15.37 24.22 5.81
CA ASP A 147 -14.13 24.72 6.35
C ASP A 147 -13.93 24.14 7.75
N CYS A 148 -12.78 23.52 7.96
CA CYS A 148 -12.49 22.72 9.15
C CYS A 148 -11.11 23.06 9.70
N ILE A 149 -10.92 22.83 11.00
CA ILE A 149 -9.59 22.74 11.63
C ILE A 149 -9.27 21.27 11.91
N ILE A 150 -8.04 20.85 11.61
CA ILE A 150 -7.55 19.52 12.00
C ILE A 150 -7.25 19.52 13.50
N ARG A 151 -7.94 18.67 14.28
CA ARG A 151 -7.67 18.50 15.73
C ARG A 151 -6.95 17.20 16.05
N TYR A 152 -7.09 16.20 15.19
CA TYR A 152 -6.48 14.89 15.37
C TYR A 152 -5.86 14.38 14.08
N ILE A 153 -4.71 13.72 14.21
CA ILE A 153 -4.05 12.96 13.15
C ILE A 153 -3.50 11.71 13.83
N GLY A 154 -3.97 10.54 13.41
CA GLY A 154 -3.51 9.29 13.99
C GLY A 154 -4.48 8.14 13.74
N ASN A 155 -4.15 6.99 14.30
CA ASN A 155 -5.01 5.81 14.24
C ASN A 155 -6.20 5.97 15.20
N VAL A 156 -7.37 5.45 14.81
CA VAL A 156 -8.54 5.32 15.66
C VAL A 156 -9.11 3.93 15.42
N ALA A 157 -8.66 2.97 16.25
CA ALA A 157 -8.91 1.55 16.07
C ALA A 157 -10.41 1.22 16.03
N GLU A 158 -11.23 1.99 16.75
CA GLU A 158 -12.68 1.86 16.81
C GLU A 158 -13.36 2.16 15.47
N LEU A 159 -12.75 3.00 14.62
CA LEU A 159 -13.26 3.30 13.27
C LEU A 159 -12.64 2.39 12.21
N TYR A 160 -11.33 2.17 12.32
CA TYR A 160 -10.58 1.26 11.47
C TYR A 160 -9.26 0.86 12.15
N PRO A 161 -8.93 -0.44 12.20
CA PRO A 161 -7.82 -0.93 13.03
C PRO A 161 -6.44 -0.46 12.55
N VAL A 162 -6.33 0.14 11.36
CA VAL A 162 -5.05 0.51 10.74
C VAL A 162 -5.08 1.89 10.09
N GLY A 163 -3.89 2.48 9.96
CA GLY A 163 -3.71 3.75 9.27
C GLY A 163 -4.13 4.98 10.06
N TYR A 164 -3.92 6.15 9.46
CA TYR A 164 -4.20 7.45 10.05
C TYR A 164 -5.44 8.09 9.44
N ILE A 165 -6.23 8.70 10.31
CA ILE A 165 -7.38 9.52 9.95
C ILE A 165 -7.21 10.94 10.49
N PHE A 166 -7.88 11.88 9.84
CA PHE A 166 -7.98 13.26 10.29
C PHE A 166 -9.27 13.45 11.10
N GLY A 167 -9.14 13.89 12.35
CA GLY A 167 -10.27 14.38 13.14
C GLY A 167 -10.44 15.87 12.87
N LEU A 168 -11.61 16.25 12.33
CA LEU A 168 -11.90 17.60 11.87
C LEU A 168 -12.95 18.26 12.77
N GLU A 169 -12.67 19.48 13.18
CA GLU A 169 -13.65 20.38 13.81
C GLU A 169 -14.22 21.31 12.73
N LEU A 170 -15.55 21.35 12.60
CA LEU A 170 -16.26 22.22 11.66
C LEU A 170 -16.25 23.67 12.17
N LEU A 171 -15.99 24.64 11.29
CA LEU A 171 -15.90 26.06 11.66
C LEU A 171 -17.19 26.87 11.51
N VAL A 172 -18.28 26.21 11.11
CA VAL A 172 -19.66 26.72 10.92
C VAL A 172 -19.77 28.12 10.32
#